data_AF-A0A554ITL0-F1
#
_entry.id   AF-A0A554ITL0-F1
#
_cell.length_a   1.000
_cell.length_b   1.000
_cell.length_c   1.000
_cell.angle_alpha   90.00
_cell.angle_beta   90.00
_cell.angle_gamma   90.00
#
_symmetry.space_group_name_H-M   'P 1'
#
loop_
_entity.id
_entity.type
_entity.pdbx_description
1 polymer ?
#
loop_
_entity_poly.entity_id
_entity_poly.type
_entity_poly.pdbx_seq_one_letter_code
_entity_poly.pdbx_strand_id
1 'polypeptide(L)'
;MKFDRELLLDCLIGWAVQVMQGLETASGERRQSYHGLSHAGSHVYRTARRFAKIVLEGDPKDYMKVLDLMCVGHDLIQNSVPGGKAHFKFEKVVLRNRKRGPNEVETAALILAKIDTLDTEGWITAKERAAIKNGIEFTIPEWNAEVGTMYQRGLFEALDAGDVDPLAVALPVGDLLLCGAFPTEFILASDALLIEECQGLCELLLQVKRLDAIPEDVQQQHLEYFRFWDAGQASFASGQQKLTFARILQAFPGKATKLKEAFRFFDESVLRAGERANTRSQWSFRQYLTGVGFPVPI
;
A
#
# COMPACT_ATOMS: atom_id res chain seq x y z
N MET A 1 -12.00 -1.31 36.28
CA MET A 1 -12.35 -1.08 34.86
C MET A 1 -12.62 -2.46 34.27
N LYS A 2 -13.81 -2.74 33.73
CA LYS A 2 -14.06 -4.03 33.06
C LYS A 2 -13.35 -3.97 31.71
N PHE A 3 -12.47 -4.93 31.45
CA PHE A 3 -11.84 -5.08 30.16
C PHE A 3 -12.85 -5.78 29.25
N ASP A 4 -13.45 -5.02 28.32
CA ASP A 4 -14.40 -5.53 27.35
C ASP A 4 -13.77 -5.60 25.95
N ARG A 5 -14.49 -6.22 25.00
CA ARG A 5 -14.05 -6.38 23.61
C ARG A 5 -13.66 -5.04 22.96
N GLU A 6 -14.39 -3.98 23.28
CA GLU A 6 -14.17 -2.67 22.68
C GLU A 6 -12.83 -2.07 23.12
N LEU A 7 -12.56 -2.09 24.43
CA LEU A 7 -11.29 -1.64 24.99
C LEU A 7 -10.11 -2.49 24.51
N LEU A 8 -10.29 -3.82 24.37
CA LEU A 8 -9.28 -4.72 23.81
C LEU A 8 -8.86 -4.28 22.39
N LEU A 9 -9.83 -4.04 21.52
CA LEU A 9 -9.56 -3.60 20.14
C LEU A 9 -8.89 -2.23 20.11
N ASP A 10 -9.31 -1.29 20.97
CA ASP A 10 -8.64 0.02 21.07
C ASP A 10 -7.19 -0.11 21.54
N CYS A 11 -6.90 -1.01 22.49
CA CYS A 11 -5.53 -1.31 22.92
C CYS A 11 -4.69 -1.92 21.79
N LEU A 12 -5.25 -2.83 21.00
CA LEU A 12 -4.58 -3.45 19.85
C LEU A 12 -4.28 -2.42 18.76
N ILE A 13 -5.27 -1.59 18.40
CA ILE A 13 -5.11 -0.52 17.41
C ILE A 13 -4.08 0.49 17.90
N GLY A 14 -4.17 0.94 19.16
CA GLY A 14 -3.23 1.88 19.76
C GLY A 14 -1.79 1.36 19.77
N TRP A 15 -1.60 0.07 20.04
CA TRP A 15 -0.30 -0.60 19.92
C TRP A 15 0.21 -0.60 18.47
N ALA A 16 -0.62 -0.99 17.50
CA ALA A 16 -0.24 -0.99 16.09
C ALA A 16 0.15 0.42 15.61
N VAL A 17 -0.60 1.45 16.02
CA VAL A 17 -0.26 2.86 15.75
C VAL A 17 1.13 3.20 16.30
N GLN A 18 1.43 2.85 17.54
CA GLN A 18 2.74 3.13 18.16
C GLN A 18 3.90 2.46 17.41
N VAL A 19 3.71 1.22 16.97
CA VAL A 19 4.72 0.50 16.17
C VAL A 19 4.95 1.21 14.83
N MET A 20 3.86 1.56 14.11
CA MET A 20 3.95 2.28 12.83
C MET A 20 4.59 3.66 12.96
N GLN A 21 4.31 4.41 14.03
CA GLN A 21 5.01 5.68 14.31
C GLN A 21 6.52 5.48 14.49
N GLY A 22 6.92 4.38 15.12
CA GLY A 22 8.32 3.98 15.25
C GLY A 22 8.99 3.74 13.89
N LEU A 23 8.26 3.21 12.91
CA LEU A 23 8.77 3.00 11.54
C LEU A 23 8.92 4.31 10.77
N GLU A 24 7.95 5.23 10.87
CA GLU A 24 7.99 6.53 10.19
C GLU A 24 9.10 7.45 10.72
N THR A 25 9.36 7.39 12.03
CA THR A 25 10.35 8.23 12.71
C THR A 25 11.75 7.63 12.72
N ALA A 26 11.92 6.40 12.22
CA ALA A 26 13.22 5.76 12.12
C ALA A 26 14.13 6.51 11.12
N SER A 27 15.44 6.44 11.35
CA SER A 27 16.46 7.02 10.47
C SER A 27 17.03 5.99 9.49
N GLY A 28 17.56 6.46 8.35
CA GLY A 28 18.28 5.62 7.39
C GLY A 28 17.38 4.57 6.74
N GLU A 29 17.87 3.33 6.64
CA GLU A 29 17.23 2.22 5.91
C GLU A 29 15.85 1.79 6.44
N ARG A 30 15.44 2.31 7.61
CA ARG A 30 14.16 1.98 8.25
C ARG A 30 13.05 2.98 7.97
N ARG A 31 13.36 4.17 7.44
CA ARG A 31 12.35 5.20 7.19
C ARG A 31 11.44 4.81 6.03
N GLN A 32 10.15 4.64 6.31
CA GLN A 32 9.14 4.38 5.29
C GLN A 32 8.45 5.69 4.89
N SER A 33 8.60 6.11 3.63
CA SER A 33 7.92 7.31 3.10
C SER A 33 6.49 7.03 2.66
N TYR A 34 6.19 5.77 2.34
CA TYR A 34 4.88 5.28 1.92
C TYR A 34 4.27 4.34 2.96
N HIS A 35 4.93 3.24 3.34
CA HIS A 35 4.39 2.22 4.25
C HIS A 35 4.45 2.68 5.73
N GLY A 36 3.77 3.80 6.00
CA GLY A 36 3.58 4.44 7.30
C GLY A 36 2.10 4.58 7.68
N LEU A 37 1.82 5.31 8.75
CA LEU A 37 0.47 5.62 9.23
C LEU A 37 -0.37 6.36 8.19
N SER A 38 0.21 7.23 7.37
CA SER A 38 -0.56 7.92 6.33
C SER A 38 -1.15 6.94 5.32
N HIS A 39 -0.40 5.91 4.93
CA HIS A 39 -0.91 4.85 4.06
C HIS A 39 -1.90 3.95 4.80
N ALA A 40 -1.46 3.34 5.91
CA ALA A 40 -2.23 2.35 6.65
C ALA A 40 -3.52 2.93 7.29
N GLY A 41 -3.39 4.05 8.00
CA GLY A 41 -4.47 4.67 8.79
C GLY A 41 -5.37 5.65 8.01
N SER A 42 -4.97 6.12 6.82
CA SER A 42 -5.80 7.01 6.00
C SER A 42 -6.19 6.37 4.67
N HIS A 43 -5.24 6.07 3.79
CA HIS A 43 -5.53 5.63 2.42
C HIS A 43 -6.18 4.25 2.36
N VAL A 44 -5.52 3.25 2.93
CA VAL A 44 -5.99 1.86 2.97
C VAL A 44 -7.29 1.81 3.75
N TYR A 45 -7.30 2.41 4.93
CA TYR A 45 -8.46 2.42 5.80
C TYR A 45 -9.73 2.99 5.13
N ARG A 46 -9.65 4.20 4.56
CA ARG A 46 -10.81 4.86 3.91
C ARG A 46 -11.34 4.02 2.76
N THR A 47 -10.45 3.41 1.98
CA THR A 47 -10.79 2.62 0.79
C THR A 47 -11.41 1.27 1.20
N ALA A 48 -10.78 0.56 2.13
CA ALA A 48 -11.27 -0.70 2.71
C ALA A 48 -12.66 -0.51 3.35
N ARG A 49 -12.82 0.55 4.15
CA ARG A 49 -14.10 0.87 4.80
C ARG A 49 -15.20 1.16 3.78
N ARG A 50 -14.88 1.74 2.62
CA ARG A 50 -15.85 2.00 1.55
C ARG A 50 -16.40 0.70 0.98
N PHE A 51 -15.54 -0.27 0.74
CA PHE A 51 -15.92 -1.63 0.34
C PHE A 51 -16.71 -2.35 1.44
N ALA A 52 -16.17 -2.39 2.67
CA ALA A 52 -16.76 -3.11 3.80
C ALA A 52 -18.20 -2.67 4.09
N LYS A 53 -18.47 -1.36 4.09
CA LYS A 53 -19.83 -0.82 4.28
C LYS A 53 -20.85 -1.29 3.25
N ILE A 54 -20.40 -1.61 2.04
CA ILE A 54 -21.27 -2.05 0.95
C ILE A 54 -21.52 -3.56 1.02
N VAL A 55 -20.49 -4.33 1.37
CA VAL A 55 -20.54 -5.79 1.28
C VAL A 55 -21.02 -6.45 2.58
N LEU A 56 -20.65 -5.91 3.74
CA LEU A 56 -20.96 -6.49 5.06
C LEU A 56 -22.34 -6.11 5.62
N GLU A 57 -23.23 -5.49 4.84
CA GLU A 57 -24.58 -5.01 5.22
C GLU A 57 -25.14 -5.60 6.54
N GLY A 58 -25.01 -4.88 7.66
CA GLY A 58 -25.80 -5.19 8.86
C GLY A 58 -25.10 -5.26 10.22
N ASP A 59 -23.77 -5.33 10.32
CA ASP A 59 -23.13 -5.25 11.65
C ASP A 59 -21.81 -4.47 11.68
N PRO A 60 -21.85 -3.15 11.44
CA PRO A 60 -20.64 -2.40 11.13
C PRO A 60 -19.73 -2.21 12.34
N LYS A 61 -20.24 -2.03 13.56
CA LYS A 61 -19.37 -1.49 14.63
C LYS A 61 -18.29 -2.48 15.06
N ASP A 62 -18.65 -3.75 15.18
CA ASP A 62 -17.75 -4.77 15.70
C ASP A 62 -16.75 -5.26 14.65
N TYR A 63 -17.18 -5.46 13.41
CA TYR A 63 -16.29 -5.81 12.31
C TYR A 63 -15.43 -4.62 11.86
N MET A 64 -15.91 -3.38 12.01
CA MET A 64 -15.11 -2.21 11.65
C MET A 64 -13.90 -2.04 12.55
N LYS A 65 -13.97 -2.31 13.86
CA LYS A 65 -12.76 -2.23 14.70
C LYS A 65 -11.74 -3.32 14.36
N VAL A 66 -12.19 -4.51 13.96
CA VAL A 66 -11.28 -5.54 13.43
C VAL A 66 -10.65 -5.07 12.11
N LEU A 67 -11.44 -4.45 11.23
CA LEU A 67 -10.92 -3.85 10.00
C LEU A 67 -9.95 -2.69 10.28
N ASP A 68 -10.22 -1.85 11.28
CA ASP A 68 -9.34 -0.76 11.72
C ASP A 68 -7.98 -1.35 12.13
N LEU A 69 -7.98 -2.41 12.94
CA LEU A 69 -6.76 -3.14 13.33
C LEU A 69 -6.02 -3.72 12.13
N MET A 70 -6.74 -4.37 11.20
CA MET A 70 -6.15 -4.91 9.98
C MET A 70 -5.50 -3.81 9.13
N CYS A 71 -6.21 -2.70 8.88
CA CYS A 71 -5.71 -1.61 8.05
C CYS A 71 -4.50 -0.91 8.68
N VAL A 72 -4.56 -0.58 9.96
CA VAL A 72 -3.43 0.07 10.66
C VAL A 72 -2.25 -0.89 10.81
N GLY A 73 -2.52 -2.19 10.98
CA GLY A 73 -1.53 -3.20 11.31
C GLY A 73 -0.91 -3.94 10.12
N HIS A 74 -1.46 -3.88 8.91
CA HIS A 74 -1.00 -4.76 7.81
C HIS A 74 0.45 -4.56 7.37
N ASP A 75 1.06 -3.42 7.70
CA ASP A 75 2.43 -3.05 7.33
C ASP A 75 3.38 -2.94 8.55
N LEU A 76 3.06 -3.55 9.69
CA LEU A 76 3.91 -3.46 10.90
C LEU A 76 5.34 -3.96 10.70
N ILE A 77 5.60 -4.81 9.71
CA ILE A 77 6.92 -5.29 9.34
C ILE A 77 7.21 -4.92 7.89
N GLN A 78 8.23 -4.07 7.67
CA GLN A 78 8.68 -3.63 6.34
C GLN A 78 10.17 -3.91 6.11
N ASN A 79 10.59 -5.16 6.33
CA ASN A 79 11.98 -5.54 6.11
C ASN A 79 12.33 -5.46 4.62
N SER A 80 13.49 -4.86 4.33
CA SER A 80 14.08 -4.81 2.99
C SER A 80 15.60 -4.98 3.06
N VAL A 81 16.23 -5.28 1.94
CA VAL A 81 17.69 -5.24 1.80
C VAL A 81 18.08 -4.31 0.64
N PRO A 82 19.21 -3.59 0.73
CA PRO A 82 19.73 -2.84 -0.39
C PRO A 82 20.04 -3.76 -1.59
N GLY A 83 19.84 -3.27 -2.81
CA GLY A 83 20.34 -3.94 -4.03
C GLY A 83 19.30 -4.52 -4.98
N GLY A 84 18.03 -4.06 -4.92
CA GLY A 84 17.10 -4.29 -6.02
C GLY A 84 17.57 -3.52 -7.26
N LYS A 85 17.85 -4.19 -8.38
CA LYS A 85 18.11 -3.47 -9.64
C LYS A 85 16.79 -3.09 -10.29
N ALA A 86 16.63 -1.82 -10.66
CA ALA A 86 15.37 -1.21 -11.10
C ALA A 86 14.80 -1.69 -12.45
N HIS A 87 15.19 -2.87 -12.94
CA HIS A 87 15.18 -3.37 -14.33
C HIS A 87 16.58 -3.34 -14.94
N PHE A 88 16.89 -4.28 -15.85
CA PHE A 88 18.24 -4.44 -16.45
C PHE A 88 18.73 -3.19 -17.20
N LYS A 89 17.82 -2.26 -17.51
CA LYS A 89 18.10 -1.05 -18.28
C LYS A 89 18.59 0.13 -17.40
N PHE A 90 18.44 0.03 -16.08
CA PHE A 90 18.77 1.10 -15.12
C PHE A 90 19.81 0.61 -14.11
N GLU A 91 20.98 0.22 -14.59
CA GLU A 91 22.02 -0.44 -13.77
C GLU A 91 22.52 0.42 -12.61
N LYS A 92 22.41 1.75 -12.71
CA LYS A 92 22.83 2.71 -11.68
C LYS A 92 21.71 3.12 -10.72
N VAL A 93 20.50 2.61 -10.93
CA VAL A 93 19.35 2.86 -10.05
C VAL A 93 19.22 1.69 -9.08
N VAL A 94 19.55 1.97 -7.82
CA VAL A 94 19.43 1.01 -6.72
C VAL A 94 18.09 1.22 -6.03
N LEU A 95 17.21 0.23 -6.17
CA LEU A 95 15.97 0.14 -5.42
C LEU A 95 16.15 -0.68 -4.15
N ARG A 96 15.24 -0.50 -3.20
CA ARG A 96 15.09 -1.45 -2.10
C ARG A 96 14.60 -2.80 -2.64
N ASN A 97 15.03 -3.88 -2.01
CA ASN A 97 14.46 -5.21 -2.25
C ASN A 97 13.62 -5.62 -1.03
N ARG A 98 12.30 -5.36 -1.11
CA ARG A 98 11.35 -5.69 -0.03
C ARG A 98 11.14 -7.21 0.05
N LYS A 99 11.20 -7.75 1.27
CA LYS A 99 10.82 -9.14 1.55
C LYS A 99 9.30 -9.29 1.65
N ARG A 100 8.58 -8.93 0.58
CA ARG A 100 7.10 -8.83 0.52
C ARG A 100 6.41 -10.01 1.21
N GLY A 101 6.39 -11.21 0.61
CA GLY A 101 5.75 -12.39 1.20
C GLY A 101 6.07 -12.64 2.68
N PRO A 102 7.35 -12.71 3.08
CA PRO A 102 7.72 -12.82 4.49
C PRO A 102 7.19 -11.70 5.39
N ASN A 103 7.21 -10.44 4.94
CA ASN A 103 6.73 -9.29 5.72
C ASN A 103 5.25 -9.42 6.06
N GLU A 104 4.40 -9.76 5.09
CA GLU A 104 2.96 -9.90 5.32
C GLU A 104 2.64 -11.08 6.25
N VAL A 105 3.31 -12.23 6.07
CA VAL A 105 3.13 -13.42 6.93
C VAL A 105 3.59 -13.15 8.37
N GLU A 106 4.77 -12.54 8.53
CA GLU A 106 5.28 -12.18 9.85
C GLU A 106 4.40 -11.13 10.53
N THR A 107 3.84 -10.18 9.77
CA THR A 107 2.92 -9.16 10.29
C THR A 107 1.63 -9.78 10.81
N ALA A 108 1.03 -10.69 10.03
CA ALA A 108 -0.16 -11.42 10.46
C ALA A 108 0.11 -12.21 11.75
N ALA A 109 1.25 -12.93 11.81
CA ALA A 109 1.65 -13.68 13.00
C ALA A 109 1.87 -12.78 14.23
N LEU A 110 2.49 -11.61 14.05
CA LEU A 110 2.74 -10.65 15.11
C LEU A 110 1.44 -10.11 15.72
N ILE A 111 0.46 -9.76 14.88
CA ILE A 111 -0.84 -9.28 15.35
C ILE A 111 -1.58 -10.38 16.11
N LEU A 112 -1.61 -11.61 15.57
CA LEU A 112 -2.27 -12.73 16.25
C LEU A 112 -1.63 -13.05 17.60
N ALA A 113 -0.28 -13.05 17.69
CA ALA A 113 0.42 -13.23 18.96
C ALA A 113 0.10 -12.10 19.96
N LYS A 114 -0.07 -10.86 19.47
CA LYS A 114 -0.50 -9.74 20.31
C LYS A 114 -1.93 -9.92 20.82
N ILE A 115 -2.84 -10.42 19.99
CA ILE A 115 -4.20 -10.78 20.38
C ILE A 115 -4.15 -11.88 21.45
N ASP A 116 -3.36 -12.94 21.27
CA ASP A 116 -3.22 -14.02 22.25
C ASP A 116 -2.71 -13.54 23.62
N THR A 117 -1.91 -12.47 23.63
CA THR A 117 -1.40 -11.88 24.86
C THR A 117 -2.45 -11.03 25.60
N LEU A 118 -3.36 -10.39 24.86
CA LEU A 118 -4.31 -9.41 25.43
C LEU A 118 -5.74 -9.97 25.60
N ASP A 119 -6.13 -10.94 24.79
CA ASP A 119 -7.48 -11.51 24.74
C ASP A 119 -7.60 -12.76 25.62
N THR A 120 -7.55 -12.57 26.95
CA THR A 120 -7.62 -13.68 27.91
C THR A 120 -9.02 -14.29 28.06
N GLU A 121 -10.05 -13.60 27.58
CA GLU A 121 -11.47 -13.97 27.70
C GLU A 121 -12.04 -14.54 26.38
N GLY A 122 -11.27 -14.53 25.29
CA GLY A 122 -11.69 -15.04 23.98
C GLY A 122 -12.72 -14.16 23.26
N TRP A 123 -12.62 -12.85 23.41
CA TRP A 123 -13.48 -11.85 22.76
C TRP A 123 -13.31 -11.82 21.24
N ILE A 124 -12.11 -12.11 20.73
CA ILE A 124 -11.82 -12.16 19.30
C ILE A 124 -12.04 -13.60 18.81
N THR A 125 -13.06 -13.75 17.99
CA THR A 125 -13.52 -15.05 17.49
C THR A 125 -12.51 -15.70 16.54
N ALA A 126 -12.62 -17.02 16.36
CA ALA A 126 -11.80 -17.76 15.39
C ALA A 126 -12.00 -17.22 13.95
N LYS A 127 -13.22 -16.78 13.61
CA LYS A 127 -13.53 -16.18 12.31
C LYS A 127 -12.81 -14.85 12.11
N GLU A 128 -12.82 -13.95 13.11
CA GLU A 128 -12.10 -12.68 13.04
C GLU A 128 -10.58 -12.89 12.96
N ARG A 129 -10.04 -13.86 13.71
CA ARG A 129 -8.61 -14.25 13.63
C ARG A 129 -8.24 -14.73 12.23
N ALA A 130 -9.08 -15.57 11.62
CA ALA A 130 -8.89 -16.01 10.25
C ALA A 130 -8.98 -14.84 9.25
N ALA A 131 -9.92 -13.92 9.44
CA ALA A 131 -10.07 -12.74 8.59
C ALA A 131 -8.86 -11.79 8.68
N ILE A 132 -8.32 -11.57 9.89
CA ILE A 132 -7.09 -10.79 10.10
C ILE A 132 -5.92 -11.43 9.36
N LYS A 133 -5.69 -12.73 9.59
CA LYS A 133 -4.58 -13.46 8.96
C LYS A 133 -4.70 -13.43 7.44
N ASN A 134 -5.83 -13.86 6.91
CA ASN A 134 -6.06 -13.98 5.48
C ASN A 134 -6.03 -12.60 4.82
N GLY A 135 -6.67 -11.59 5.41
CA GLY A 135 -6.69 -10.25 4.83
C GLY A 135 -5.30 -9.64 4.69
N ILE A 136 -4.40 -9.86 5.66
CA ILE A 136 -3.01 -9.38 5.59
C ILE A 136 -2.19 -10.23 4.61
N GLU A 137 -2.29 -11.55 4.66
CA GLU A 137 -1.56 -12.40 3.70
C GLU A 137 -2.04 -12.21 2.26
N PHE A 138 -3.29 -11.77 2.05
CA PHE A 138 -3.78 -11.38 0.75
C PHE A 138 -3.17 -10.07 0.25
N THR A 139 -2.50 -9.25 1.07
CA THR A 139 -1.84 -8.04 0.57
C THR A 139 -0.51 -8.31 -0.11
N ILE A 140 -0.02 -9.56 -0.12
CA ILE A 140 1.22 -9.96 -0.81
C ILE A 140 1.10 -9.60 -2.31
N PRO A 141 1.89 -8.65 -2.82
CA PRO A 141 1.63 -8.09 -4.13
C PRO A 141 2.53 -8.76 -5.18
N GLU A 142 1.95 -9.00 -6.36
CA GLU A 142 2.61 -9.58 -7.54
C GLU A 142 2.39 -8.70 -8.77
N TRP A 143 3.31 -8.75 -9.75
CA TRP A 143 3.18 -7.97 -10.97
C TRP A 143 2.49 -8.76 -12.07
N ASN A 144 1.46 -8.17 -12.67
CA ASN A 144 0.86 -8.67 -13.90
C ASN A 144 1.35 -7.84 -15.09
N ALA A 145 2.23 -8.44 -15.90
CA ALA A 145 2.84 -7.76 -17.04
C ALA A 145 1.86 -7.51 -18.20
N GLU A 146 0.81 -8.32 -18.34
CA GLU A 146 -0.16 -8.20 -19.44
C GLU A 146 -0.99 -6.93 -19.32
N VAL A 147 -1.44 -6.61 -18.11
CA VAL A 147 -2.24 -5.40 -17.84
C VAL A 147 -1.43 -4.26 -17.20
N GLY A 148 -0.13 -4.48 -16.93
CA GLY A 148 0.78 -3.46 -16.41
C GLY A 148 0.39 -2.94 -15.03
N THR A 149 0.02 -3.84 -14.11
CA THR A 149 -0.42 -3.47 -12.76
C THR A 149 -0.04 -4.52 -11.72
N MET A 150 -0.14 -4.17 -10.44
CA MET A 150 0.00 -5.14 -9.35
C MET A 150 -1.31 -5.89 -9.12
N TYR A 151 -1.22 -7.13 -8.66
CA TYR A 151 -2.38 -7.90 -8.19
C TYR A 151 -1.99 -8.70 -6.96
N GLN A 152 -2.99 -9.25 -6.29
CA GLN A 152 -2.84 -9.98 -5.03
C GLN A 152 -3.33 -11.41 -5.26
N ARG A 153 -2.40 -12.34 -5.55
CA ARG A 153 -2.75 -13.71 -5.97
C ARG A 153 -3.61 -14.42 -4.92
N GLY A 154 -3.27 -14.31 -3.63
CA GLY A 154 -4.04 -14.92 -2.55
C GLY A 154 -5.49 -14.43 -2.50
N LEU A 155 -5.73 -13.13 -2.74
CA LEU A 155 -7.09 -12.60 -2.87
C LEU A 155 -7.83 -13.27 -4.04
N PHE A 156 -7.17 -13.40 -5.20
CA PHE A 156 -7.80 -13.94 -6.40
C PHE A 156 -8.16 -15.40 -6.18
N GLU A 157 -7.23 -16.22 -5.70
CA GLU A 157 -7.47 -17.61 -5.36
C GLU A 157 -8.66 -17.77 -4.39
N ALA A 158 -8.78 -16.88 -3.40
CA ALA A 158 -9.90 -16.90 -2.46
C ALA A 158 -11.25 -16.47 -3.09
N LEU A 159 -11.24 -15.43 -3.94
CA LEU A 159 -12.44 -15.01 -4.68
C LEU A 159 -12.90 -16.11 -5.66
N ASP A 160 -11.97 -16.80 -6.30
CA ASP A 160 -12.19 -17.90 -7.25
C ASP A 160 -12.84 -19.12 -6.56
N ALA A 161 -12.42 -19.40 -5.32
CA ALA A 161 -12.98 -20.49 -4.52
C ALA A 161 -14.43 -20.24 -4.06
N GLY A 162 -14.89 -18.98 -4.05
CA GLY A 162 -16.28 -18.61 -3.80
C GLY A 162 -16.74 -18.59 -2.33
N ASP A 163 -15.85 -18.90 -1.38
CA ASP A 163 -16.13 -18.89 0.06
C ASP A 163 -15.07 -18.06 0.83
N VAL A 164 -15.00 -16.77 0.50
CA VAL A 164 -14.09 -15.83 1.18
C VAL A 164 -14.87 -14.90 2.11
N ASP A 165 -14.35 -14.73 3.33
CA ASP A 165 -14.89 -13.77 4.28
C ASP A 165 -14.75 -12.34 3.72
N PRO A 166 -15.84 -11.57 3.53
CA PRO A 166 -15.74 -10.23 2.99
C PRO A 166 -14.92 -9.26 3.86
N LEU A 167 -14.75 -9.54 5.17
CA LEU A 167 -13.84 -8.77 6.02
C LEU A 167 -12.38 -8.96 5.59
N ALA A 168 -11.99 -10.20 5.27
CA ALA A 168 -10.65 -10.51 4.75
C ALA A 168 -10.40 -9.87 3.38
N VAL A 169 -11.44 -9.67 2.57
CA VAL A 169 -11.35 -9.00 1.26
C VAL A 169 -11.20 -7.47 1.40
N ALA A 170 -11.71 -6.88 2.48
CA ALA A 170 -11.75 -5.42 2.63
C ALA A 170 -10.36 -4.78 2.66
N LEU A 171 -9.40 -5.38 3.37
CA LEU A 171 -8.02 -4.88 3.45
C LEU A 171 -7.31 -4.86 2.09
N PRO A 172 -7.19 -5.97 1.34
CA PRO A 172 -6.51 -5.97 0.04
C PRO A 172 -7.20 -5.05 -1.00
N VAL A 173 -8.53 -4.92 -0.94
CA VAL A 173 -9.26 -3.90 -1.70
C VAL A 173 -8.82 -2.48 -1.31
N GLY A 174 -8.66 -2.22 -0.01
CA GLY A 174 -8.16 -0.95 0.50
C GLY A 174 -6.75 -0.61 0.04
N ASP A 175 -5.89 -1.62 -0.02
CA ASP A 175 -4.48 -1.51 -0.39
C ASP A 175 -4.28 -1.16 -1.87
N LEU A 176 -5.03 -1.79 -2.79
CA LEU A 176 -4.82 -1.60 -4.24
C LEU A 176 -5.80 -0.65 -4.94
N LEU A 177 -7.01 -0.44 -4.43
CA LEU A 177 -8.05 0.32 -5.16
C LEU A 177 -8.12 1.81 -4.83
N LEU A 178 -7.05 2.39 -4.27
CA LEU A 178 -6.95 3.83 -4.04
C LEU A 178 -7.24 4.64 -5.30
N CYS A 179 -6.73 4.20 -6.47
CA CYS A 179 -6.95 4.86 -7.76
C CYS A 179 -8.41 4.83 -8.23
N GLY A 180 -9.24 3.91 -7.75
CA GLY A 180 -10.67 3.86 -8.05
C GLY A 180 -11.50 4.79 -7.16
N ALA A 181 -10.99 5.13 -5.98
CA ALA A 181 -11.72 5.86 -4.95
C ALA A 181 -11.28 7.32 -4.77
N PHE A 182 -9.97 7.60 -4.86
CA PHE A 182 -9.36 8.89 -4.49
C PHE A 182 -8.21 9.27 -5.45
N PRO A 183 -8.50 9.90 -6.61
CA PRO A 183 -7.49 10.18 -7.64
C PRO A 183 -6.37 11.11 -7.22
N THR A 184 -6.65 12.14 -6.41
CA THR A 184 -5.62 13.07 -5.93
C THR A 184 -4.65 12.35 -5.01
N GLU A 185 -5.17 11.61 -4.03
CA GLU A 185 -4.38 10.84 -3.08
C GLU A 185 -3.57 9.74 -3.78
N PHE A 186 -4.12 9.07 -4.81
CA PHE A 186 -3.39 8.10 -5.63
C PHE A 186 -2.11 8.69 -6.26
N ILE A 187 -2.19 9.91 -6.78
CA ILE A 187 -1.03 10.60 -7.37
C ILE A 187 0.03 10.91 -6.30
N LEU A 188 -0.36 11.43 -5.14
CA LEU A 188 0.58 11.70 -4.05
C LEU A 188 1.19 10.43 -3.45
N ALA A 189 0.39 9.37 -3.32
CA ALA A 189 0.81 8.04 -2.89
C ALA A 189 1.91 7.47 -3.80
N SER A 190 1.77 7.65 -5.12
CA SER A 190 2.78 7.23 -6.10
C SER A 190 4.14 7.94 -5.90
N ASP A 191 4.15 9.21 -5.51
CA ASP A 191 5.39 9.96 -5.22
C ASP A 191 6.06 9.46 -3.94
N ALA A 192 5.28 9.25 -2.88
CA ALA A 192 5.77 8.69 -1.62
C ALA A 192 6.38 7.28 -1.81
N LEU A 193 5.71 6.44 -2.62
CA LEU A 193 6.21 5.11 -2.95
C LEU A 193 7.50 5.18 -3.78
N LEU A 194 7.60 6.09 -4.75
CA LEU A 194 8.82 6.28 -5.54
C LEU A 194 10.02 6.63 -4.65
N ILE A 195 9.85 7.56 -3.70
CA ILE A 195 10.91 7.94 -2.75
C ILE A 195 11.35 6.72 -1.93
N GLU A 196 10.39 5.92 -1.45
CA GLU A 196 10.68 4.73 -0.65
C GLU A 196 11.38 3.64 -1.47
N GLU A 197 10.93 3.39 -2.71
CA GLU A 197 11.58 2.44 -3.61
C GLU A 197 13.00 2.87 -3.96
N CYS A 198 13.24 4.16 -4.20
CA CYS A 198 14.55 4.74 -4.52
C CYS A 198 15.43 5.03 -3.29
N GLN A 199 15.43 4.13 -2.30
CA GLN A 199 16.20 4.27 -1.07
C GLN A 199 17.70 4.53 -1.33
N GLY A 200 18.31 3.85 -2.30
CA GLY A 200 19.74 4.05 -2.62
C GLY A 200 20.06 5.47 -3.10
N LEU A 201 19.13 6.13 -3.78
CA LEU A 201 19.27 7.54 -4.13
C LEU A 201 19.12 8.44 -2.90
N CYS A 202 18.15 8.16 -2.02
CA CYS A 202 17.98 8.90 -0.77
C CYS A 202 19.26 8.86 0.08
N GLU A 203 19.90 7.70 0.19
CA GLU A 203 21.19 7.54 0.89
C GLU A 203 22.31 8.33 0.23
N LEU A 204 22.41 8.28 -1.10
CA LEU A 204 23.40 9.07 -1.86
C LEU A 204 23.20 10.58 -1.65
N LEU A 205 21.96 11.06 -1.71
CA LEU A 205 21.62 12.47 -1.52
C LEU A 205 21.98 12.99 -0.13
N LEU A 206 21.87 12.15 0.90
CA LEU A 206 22.26 12.50 2.28
C LEU A 206 23.78 12.56 2.48
N GLN A 207 24.56 11.92 1.61
CA GLN A 207 26.03 11.88 1.71
C GLN A 207 26.73 12.99 0.92
N VAL A 208 26.08 13.50 -0.14
CA VAL A 208 26.66 14.56 -0.98
C VAL A 208 26.31 15.95 -0.45
N LYS A 209 27.28 16.88 -0.50
CA LYS A 209 27.05 18.28 -0.09
C LYS A 209 26.32 19.11 -1.15
N ARG A 210 26.37 18.68 -2.41
CA ARG A 210 25.79 19.36 -3.56
C ARG A 210 25.38 18.33 -4.62
N LEU A 211 24.32 18.60 -5.38
CA LEU A 211 23.84 17.69 -6.42
C LEU A 211 24.85 17.45 -7.55
N ASP A 212 25.70 18.44 -7.86
CA ASP A 212 26.72 18.34 -8.91
C ASP A 212 27.86 17.37 -8.55
N ALA A 213 27.94 16.91 -7.30
CA ALA A 213 28.85 15.85 -6.89
C ALA A 213 28.38 14.45 -7.32
N ILE A 214 27.11 14.29 -7.71
CA ILE A 214 26.59 13.04 -8.27
C ILE A 214 27.00 12.98 -9.75
N PRO A 215 27.62 11.89 -10.22
CA PRO A 215 28.00 11.75 -11.63
C PRO A 215 26.81 11.95 -12.58
N GLU A 216 27.02 12.67 -13.69
CA GLU A 216 25.96 13.06 -14.63
C GLU A 216 25.20 11.84 -15.18
N ASP A 217 25.90 10.75 -15.46
CA ASP A 217 25.30 9.52 -15.95
C ASP A 217 24.43 8.80 -14.90
N VAL A 218 24.75 8.93 -13.60
CA VAL A 218 23.90 8.47 -12.50
C VAL A 218 22.63 9.32 -12.42
N GLN A 219 22.77 10.66 -12.55
CA GLN A 219 21.61 11.56 -12.56
C GLN A 219 20.67 11.26 -13.74
N GLN A 220 21.24 11.04 -14.92
CA GLN A 220 20.49 10.75 -16.14
C GLN A 220 19.74 9.42 -16.05
N GLN A 221 20.34 8.35 -15.52
CA GLN A 221 19.64 7.07 -15.35
C GLN A 221 18.49 7.15 -14.35
N HIS A 222 18.65 7.90 -13.25
CA HIS A 222 17.54 8.13 -12.32
C HIS A 222 16.43 8.96 -12.96
N LEU A 223 16.77 9.99 -13.74
CA LEU A 223 15.81 10.79 -14.47
C LEU A 223 15.00 9.96 -15.47
N GLU A 224 15.65 9.05 -16.20
CA GLU A 224 14.97 8.10 -17.09
C GLU A 224 14.06 7.14 -16.32
N TYR A 225 14.51 6.64 -15.17
CA TYR A 225 13.71 5.78 -14.30
C TYR A 225 12.48 6.51 -13.74
N PHE A 226 12.60 7.77 -13.31
CA PHE A 226 11.45 8.55 -12.81
C PHE A 226 10.39 8.79 -13.89
N ARG A 227 10.83 9.07 -15.11
CA ARG A 227 9.91 9.21 -16.26
C ARG A 227 9.22 7.88 -16.57
N PHE A 228 9.96 6.77 -16.50
CA PHE A 228 9.39 5.43 -16.64
C PHE A 228 8.36 5.14 -15.55
N TRP A 229 8.68 5.48 -14.29
CA TRP A 229 7.77 5.35 -13.14
C TRP A 229 6.47 6.11 -13.37
N ASP A 230 6.55 7.39 -13.74
CA ASP A 230 5.38 8.24 -13.99
C ASP A 230 4.52 7.72 -15.15
N ALA A 231 5.15 7.28 -16.25
CA ALA A 231 4.45 6.71 -17.39
C ALA A 231 3.67 5.43 -17.03
N GLY A 232 4.16 4.65 -16.05
CA GLY A 232 3.52 3.41 -15.60
C GLY A 232 2.22 3.61 -14.82
N GLN A 233 1.97 4.80 -14.26
CA GLN A 233 0.88 4.99 -13.29
C GLN A 233 -0.51 5.00 -13.93
N ALA A 234 -0.60 5.48 -15.18
CA ALA A 234 -1.83 5.38 -15.96
C ALA A 234 -2.19 3.91 -16.25
N SER A 235 -1.19 3.10 -16.63
CA SER A 235 -1.37 1.65 -16.81
C SER A 235 -1.73 0.95 -15.51
N PHE A 236 -1.10 1.33 -14.40
CA PHE A 236 -1.44 0.78 -13.08
C PHE A 236 -2.93 0.98 -12.76
N ALA A 237 -3.44 2.21 -12.87
CA ALA A 237 -4.84 2.54 -12.56
C ALA A 237 -5.83 1.84 -13.50
N SER A 238 -5.57 1.85 -14.82
CA SER A 238 -6.41 1.14 -15.79
C SER A 238 -6.38 -0.38 -15.57
N GLY A 239 -5.21 -0.92 -15.22
CA GLY A 239 -5.03 -2.33 -14.89
C GLY A 239 -5.81 -2.74 -13.63
N GLN A 240 -5.81 -1.92 -12.57
CA GLN A 240 -6.60 -2.20 -11.36
C GLN A 240 -8.10 -2.28 -11.67
N GLN A 241 -8.61 -1.41 -12.55
CA GLN A 241 -10.00 -1.46 -12.99
C GLN A 241 -10.33 -2.76 -13.75
N LYS A 242 -9.47 -3.12 -14.71
CA LYS A 242 -9.67 -4.29 -15.60
C LYS A 242 -9.46 -5.63 -14.90
N LEU A 243 -8.62 -5.66 -13.88
CA LEU A 243 -8.19 -6.88 -13.20
C LEU A 243 -8.87 -7.00 -11.82
N THR A 244 -8.36 -6.30 -10.82
CA THR A 244 -8.79 -6.42 -9.42
C THR A 244 -10.25 -6.02 -9.25
N PHE A 245 -10.64 -4.84 -9.72
CA PHE A 245 -12.01 -4.36 -9.53
C PHE A 245 -13.02 -5.19 -10.31
N ALA A 246 -12.69 -5.61 -11.54
CA ALA A 246 -13.53 -6.52 -12.31
C ALA A 246 -13.76 -7.86 -11.58
N ARG A 247 -12.72 -8.45 -10.97
CA ARG A 247 -12.84 -9.69 -10.19
C ARG A 247 -13.73 -9.49 -8.95
N ILE A 248 -13.57 -8.36 -8.25
CA ILE A 248 -14.42 -8.00 -7.12
C ILE A 248 -15.89 -7.88 -7.53
N LEU A 249 -16.19 -7.25 -8.68
CA LEU A 249 -17.56 -7.16 -9.18
C LEU A 249 -18.17 -8.53 -9.53
N GLN A 250 -17.35 -9.47 -10.00
CA GLN A 250 -17.79 -10.85 -10.28
C GLN A 250 -18.07 -11.64 -9.00
N ALA A 251 -17.26 -11.45 -7.96
CA ALA A 251 -17.43 -12.12 -6.67
C ALA A 251 -18.63 -11.56 -5.88
N PHE A 252 -18.96 -10.27 -6.04
CA PHE A 252 -20.06 -9.61 -5.34
C PHE A 252 -21.10 -9.01 -6.31
N PRO A 253 -21.76 -9.82 -7.16
CA PRO A 253 -22.61 -9.32 -8.24
C PRO A 253 -23.83 -8.55 -7.71
N GLY A 254 -24.40 -8.97 -6.58
CA GLY A 254 -25.50 -8.27 -5.90
C GLY A 254 -25.12 -6.90 -5.32
N LYS A 255 -23.81 -6.59 -5.22
CA LYS A 255 -23.29 -5.30 -4.74
C LYS A 255 -22.71 -4.44 -5.86
N ALA A 256 -22.69 -4.94 -7.09
CA ALA A 256 -21.95 -4.35 -8.20
C ALA A 256 -22.29 -2.88 -8.45
N THR A 257 -23.56 -2.47 -8.40
CA THR A 257 -23.97 -1.07 -8.60
C THR A 257 -23.39 -0.14 -7.54
N LYS A 258 -23.50 -0.50 -6.25
CA LYS A 258 -22.95 0.28 -5.14
C LYS A 258 -21.42 0.33 -5.20
N LEU A 259 -20.77 -0.79 -5.56
CA LEU A 259 -19.32 -0.86 -5.71
C LEU A 259 -18.82 0.00 -6.88
N LYS A 260 -19.50 -0.02 -8.04
CA LYS A 260 -19.16 0.85 -9.19
C LYS A 260 -19.23 2.33 -8.81
N GLU A 261 -20.25 2.74 -8.07
CA GLU A 261 -20.36 4.12 -7.57
C GLU A 261 -19.25 4.45 -6.55
N ALA A 262 -18.89 3.49 -5.71
CA ALA A 262 -17.82 3.64 -4.72
C ALA A 262 -16.41 3.66 -5.33
N PHE A 263 -16.20 3.09 -6.51
CA PHE A 263 -14.91 3.01 -7.18
C PHE A 263 -14.98 3.53 -8.62
N ARG A 264 -15.61 4.70 -8.80
CA ARG A 264 -15.92 5.27 -10.13
C ARG A 264 -14.79 6.07 -10.77
N PHE A 265 -13.70 6.33 -10.05
CA PHE A 265 -12.72 7.35 -10.46
C PHE A 265 -11.47 6.80 -11.16
N PHE A 266 -11.49 5.55 -11.63
CA PHE A 266 -10.36 4.98 -12.36
C PHE A 266 -9.96 5.82 -13.59
N ASP A 267 -10.93 6.25 -14.40
CA ASP A 267 -10.66 7.04 -15.61
C ASP A 267 -10.06 8.42 -15.27
N GLU A 268 -10.51 9.03 -14.17
CA GLU A 268 -9.94 10.28 -13.67
C GLU A 268 -8.49 10.09 -13.19
N SER A 269 -8.20 9.00 -12.49
CA SER A 269 -6.83 8.65 -12.08
C SER A 269 -5.91 8.40 -13.28
N VAL A 270 -6.40 7.75 -14.33
CA VAL A 270 -5.67 7.55 -15.59
C VAL A 270 -5.34 8.89 -16.25
N LEU A 271 -6.33 9.78 -16.36
CA LEU A 271 -6.13 11.11 -16.95
C LEU A 271 -5.08 11.92 -16.17
N ARG A 272 -5.25 12.03 -14.85
CA ARG A 272 -4.32 12.77 -13.97
C ARG A 272 -2.91 12.20 -14.00
N ALA A 273 -2.76 10.87 -14.03
CA ALA A 273 -1.46 10.21 -14.16
C ALA A 273 -0.80 10.57 -15.49
N GLY A 274 -1.55 10.58 -16.60
CA GLY A 274 -1.07 10.99 -17.91
C GLY A 274 -0.64 12.46 -17.97
N GLU A 275 -1.45 13.37 -17.42
CA GLU A 275 -1.13 14.80 -17.32
C GLU A 275 0.14 15.03 -16.48
N ARG A 276 0.29 14.31 -15.37
CA ARG A 276 1.50 14.35 -14.54
C ARG A 276 2.71 13.87 -15.31
N ALA A 277 2.64 12.71 -15.96
CA ALA A 277 3.75 12.15 -16.73
C ALA A 277 4.18 13.10 -17.86
N ASN A 278 3.22 13.68 -18.59
CA ASN A 278 3.49 14.67 -19.63
C ASN A 278 4.18 15.92 -19.06
N THR A 279 3.65 16.47 -17.97
CA THR A 279 4.23 17.64 -17.29
C THR A 279 5.66 17.38 -16.84
N ARG A 280 5.89 16.24 -16.18
CA ARG A 280 7.19 15.88 -15.60
C ARG A 280 8.17 15.33 -16.64
N SER A 281 7.74 15.00 -17.85
CA SER A 281 8.64 14.55 -18.94
C SER A 281 9.72 15.60 -19.26
N GLN A 282 9.43 16.88 -19.04
CA GLN A 282 10.32 18.00 -19.32
C GLN A 282 11.14 18.45 -18.11
N TRP A 283 10.92 17.84 -16.93
CA TRP A 283 11.66 18.20 -15.73
C TRP A 283 13.11 17.74 -15.84
N SER A 284 14.01 18.58 -15.33
CA SER A 284 15.39 18.23 -15.01
C SER A 284 15.46 17.32 -13.78
N PHE A 285 16.61 16.70 -13.53
CA PHE A 285 16.85 15.86 -12.36
C PHE A 285 16.56 16.62 -11.05
N ARG A 286 17.09 17.84 -10.89
CA ARG A 286 16.82 18.69 -9.70
C ARG A 286 15.33 18.96 -9.52
N GLN A 287 14.60 19.31 -10.59
CA GLN A 287 13.16 19.58 -10.53
C GLN A 287 12.37 18.35 -10.09
N TYR A 288 12.73 17.16 -10.56
CA TYR A 288 12.16 15.90 -10.06
C TYR A 288 12.39 15.72 -8.57
N LEU A 289 13.63 15.84 -8.11
CA LEU A 289 13.94 15.62 -6.71
C LEU A 289 13.15 16.58 -5.80
N THR A 290 13.13 17.87 -6.14
CA THR A 290 12.39 18.87 -5.36
C THR A 290 10.88 18.73 -5.48
N GLY A 291 10.37 18.41 -6.68
CA GLY A 291 8.94 18.36 -6.97
C GLY A 291 8.25 17.12 -6.42
N VAL A 292 8.99 16.00 -6.29
CA VAL A 292 8.51 14.75 -5.68
C VAL A 292 8.73 14.77 -4.16
N GLY A 293 9.75 15.47 -3.68
CA GLY A 293 10.03 15.61 -2.23
C GLY A 293 11.20 14.75 -1.72
N PHE A 294 12.17 14.43 -2.58
CA PHE A 294 13.42 13.78 -2.15
C PHE A 294 14.24 14.70 -1.21
N PRO A 295 15.11 14.13 -0.35
CA PRO A 295 15.95 14.90 0.57
C PRO A 295 17.11 15.59 -0.17
N VAL A 296 16.82 16.69 -0.86
CA VAL A 296 17.81 17.42 -1.67
C VAL A 296 18.76 18.23 -0.77
N PRO A 297 20.10 18.09 -0.92
CA PRO A 297 21.04 18.98 -0.25
C PRO A 297 20.90 20.42 -0.77
N ILE A 298 20.85 21.36 0.17
CA ILE A 298 20.72 22.81 -0.09
C ILE A 298 21.95 23.34 -0.80
#